data_AF-A0A022RAK3-F1
#
_entry.id   AF-A0A022RAK3-F1
#
_cell.length_a   1.000
_cell.length_b   1.000
_cell.length_c   1.000
_cell.angle_alpha   90.00
_cell.angle_beta   90.00
_cell.angle_gamma   90.00
#
_symmetry.space_group_name_H-M   'P 1'
#
loop_
_entity.id
_entity.type
_entity.pdbx_description
1 polymer ?
#
loop_
_entity_poly.entity_id
_entity_poly.type
_entity_poly.pdbx_seq_one_letter_code
_entity_poly.pdbx_strand_id
1 'polypeptide(L)'
;MDTMDIATDTRDYWSYIIGSSNIDFSQFQSSRTGRGPLLNGWQERCDPVMTAYKLVTIDAPYWGFGSRLEQALLAGERALFLESHRNCFGWIDEWFGLPMEMMRELEKESDSSLNKKLGRTSVVENEEESEDIRTVPTC
;
A
#
# COMPACT_ATOMS: atom_id res chain seq x y z
N MET A 1 -3.79 -20.56 -3.80
CA MET A 1 -3.09 -19.26 -3.77
C MET A 1 -4.00 -18.28 -4.47
N ASP A 2 -4.40 -17.19 -3.80
CA ASP A 2 -5.24 -16.17 -4.43
C ASP A 2 -4.35 -15.25 -5.29
N THR A 3 -4.84 -14.90 -6.48
CA THR A 3 -4.13 -14.04 -7.43
C THR A 3 -4.98 -12.81 -7.69
N MET A 4 -4.39 -11.62 -7.53
CA MET A 4 -5.07 -10.36 -7.77
C MET A 4 -4.71 -9.82 -9.17
N ASP A 5 -5.71 -9.63 -10.01
CA ASP A 5 -5.54 -9.00 -11.32
C ASP A 5 -6.08 -7.56 -11.28
N ILE A 6 -5.18 -6.59 -11.42
CA ILE A 6 -5.49 -5.16 -11.39
C ILE A 6 -6.39 -4.71 -12.55
N ALA A 7 -6.47 -5.46 -13.65
CA ALA A 7 -7.33 -5.14 -14.80
C ALA A 7 -8.77 -5.63 -14.60
N THR A 8 -9.05 -6.45 -13.59
CA THR A 8 -10.40 -6.97 -13.33
C THR A 8 -11.31 -5.87 -12.77
N ASP A 9 -12.53 -5.71 -13.31
CA ASP A 9 -13.57 -4.86 -12.71
C ASP A 9 -14.21 -5.62 -11.54
N THR A 10 -13.89 -5.21 -10.30
CA THR A 10 -14.51 -5.76 -9.09
C THR A 10 -15.39 -4.68 -8.47
N ARG A 11 -16.66 -5.00 -8.21
CA ARG A 11 -17.64 -4.06 -7.62
C ARG A 11 -18.33 -4.69 -6.41
N ASP A 12 -17.54 -4.97 -5.39
CA ASP A 12 -18.05 -5.53 -4.14
C ASP A 12 -18.18 -4.45 -3.05
N TYR A 13 -18.68 -4.85 -1.89
CA TYR A 13 -18.83 -3.94 -0.75
C TYR A 13 -17.51 -3.30 -0.33
N TRP A 14 -16.41 -4.06 -0.37
CA TRP A 14 -15.11 -3.58 0.06
C TRP A 14 -14.51 -2.59 -0.94
N SER A 15 -14.71 -2.79 -2.24
CA SER A 15 -14.28 -1.84 -3.27
C SER A 15 -14.96 -0.47 -3.09
N TYR A 16 -16.22 -0.45 -2.66
CA TYR A 16 -16.92 0.79 -2.31
C TYR A 16 -16.32 1.48 -1.08
N ILE A 17 -16.02 0.72 -0.02
CA ILE A 17 -15.48 1.26 1.24
C ILE A 17 -14.06 1.81 1.07
N ILE A 18 -13.20 1.10 0.34
CA ILE A 18 -11.83 1.52 0.07
C ILE A 18 -11.80 2.68 -0.94
N GLY A 19 -12.83 2.79 -1.79
CA GLY A 19 -12.86 3.67 -2.93
C GLY A 19 -12.17 3.00 -4.12
N SER A 20 -12.71 3.20 -5.32
CA SER A 20 -12.15 2.61 -6.54
C SER A 20 -11.65 3.69 -7.49
N SER A 21 -10.50 3.44 -8.11
CA SER A 21 -9.96 4.28 -9.17
C SER A 21 -10.98 4.37 -10.30
N ASN A 22 -11.33 5.57 -10.75
CA ASN A 22 -12.21 5.77 -11.93
C ASN A 22 -11.47 5.54 -13.26
N ILE A 23 -10.23 5.02 -13.23
CA ILE A 23 -9.42 4.78 -14.41
C ILE A 23 -9.85 3.46 -15.04
N ASP A 24 -10.24 3.52 -16.31
CA ASP A 24 -10.48 2.35 -17.14
C ASP A 24 -9.16 1.87 -17.74
N PHE A 25 -8.59 0.80 -17.17
CA PHE A 25 -7.31 0.25 -17.64
C PHE A 25 -7.38 -0.40 -19.02
N SER A 26 -8.57 -0.70 -19.55
CA SER A 26 -8.72 -1.14 -20.94
C SER A 26 -8.49 -0.01 -21.95
N GLN A 27 -8.56 1.25 -21.50
CA GLN A 27 -8.36 2.45 -22.32
C GLN A 27 -7.14 3.27 -21.90
N PHE A 28 -6.67 3.10 -20.67
CA PHE A 28 -5.52 3.83 -20.14
C PHE A 28 -4.20 3.37 -20.78
N GLN A 29 -3.44 4.32 -21.32
CA GLN A 29 -2.06 4.13 -21.73
C GLN A 29 -1.21 5.25 -21.17
N SER A 30 -0.13 4.88 -20.50
CA SER A 30 0.86 5.82 -19.95
C SER A 30 1.56 6.58 -21.06
N SER A 31 1.55 7.90 -20.98
CA SER A 31 2.23 8.78 -21.93
C SER A 31 3.76 8.76 -21.76
N ARG A 32 4.24 8.47 -20.55
CA ARG A 32 5.68 8.48 -20.23
C ARG A 32 6.37 7.14 -20.47
N THR A 33 5.63 6.03 -20.32
CA THR A 33 6.19 4.68 -20.42
C THR A 33 5.63 3.87 -21.59
N GLY A 34 4.52 4.29 -22.19
CA GLY A 34 3.80 3.54 -23.21
C GLY A 34 3.06 2.30 -22.69
N ARG A 35 3.09 2.04 -21.38
CA ARG A 35 2.41 0.89 -20.76
C ARG A 35 0.90 1.01 -20.78
N GLY A 36 0.23 -0.14 -20.88
CA GLY A 36 -1.21 -0.20 -21.13
C GLY A 36 -1.55 -0.06 -22.62
N PRO A 37 -2.81 -0.26 -23.02
CA PRO A 37 -3.93 -0.68 -22.18
C PRO A 37 -3.81 -2.12 -21.66
N LEU A 38 -4.37 -2.37 -20.48
CA LEU A 38 -4.44 -3.70 -19.87
C LEU A 38 -5.67 -4.43 -20.39
N LEU A 39 -5.49 -5.17 -21.48
CA LEU A 39 -6.51 -6.04 -22.07
C LEU A 39 -6.45 -7.46 -21.47
N ASN A 40 -7.40 -8.31 -21.84
CA ASN A 40 -7.37 -9.73 -21.44
C ASN A 40 -6.02 -10.38 -21.83
N GLY A 41 -5.36 -11.01 -20.85
CA GLY A 41 -4.03 -11.60 -21.01
C GLY A 41 -2.88 -10.59 -21.06
N TRP A 42 -3.05 -9.38 -20.53
CA TRP A 42 -2.00 -8.36 -20.49
C TRP A 42 -0.71 -8.86 -19.82
N GLN A 43 -0.83 -9.77 -18.85
CA GLN A 43 0.30 -10.33 -18.11
C GLN A 43 1.31 -11.06 -19.02
N GLU A 44 0.85 -11.64 -20.13
CA GLU A 44 1.70 -12.37 -21.09
C GLU A 44 2.35 -11.45 -22.13
N ARG A 45 1.82 -10.23 -22.29
CA ARG A 45 2.20 -9.29 -23.36
C ARG A 45 2.99 -8.09 -22.85
N CYS A 46 2.97 -7.85 -21.55
CA CYS A 46 3.72 -6.77 -20.93
C CYS A 46 5.13 -7.22 -20.55
N ASP A 47 6.10 -6.34 -20.76
CA ASP A 47 7.47 -6.50 -20.29
C ASP A 47 8.05 -5.12 -19.90
N PRO A 48 8.74 -4.98 -18.74
CA PRO A 48 8.83 -5.96 -17.66
C PRO A 48 7.53 -6.14 -16.86
N VAL A 49 7.38 -7.32 -16.26
CA VAL A 49 6.33 -7.66 -15.29
C VAL A 49 6.99 -8.15 -13.99
N MET A 50 6.42 -7.78 -12.85
CA MET A 50 6.84 -8.25 -11.54
C MET A 50 5.65 -8.83 -10.78
N THR A 51 5.94 -9.62 -9.73
CA THR A 51 4.92 -10.20 -8.86
C THR A 51 5.30 -9.97 -7.41
N ALA A 52 4.38 -9.41 -6.63
CA ALA A 52 4.53 -9.25 -5.18
C ALA A 52 3.78 -10.37 -4.45
N TYR A 53 4.51 -11.16 -3.65
CA TYR A 53 3.93 -12.22 -2.82
C TYR A 53 3.67 -11.67 -1.42
N LYS A 54 2.40 -11.34 -1.12
CA LYS A 54 1.98 -10.80 0.19
C LYS A 54 1.35 -11.91 1.03
N LEU A 55 2.07 -12.36 2.06
CA LEU A 55 1.53 -13.30 3.05
C LEU A 55 0.79 -12.52 4.14
N VAL A 56 -0.51 -12.75 4.26
CA VAL A 56 -1.35 -12.14 5.30
C VAL A 56 -1.74 -13.21 6.31
N THR A 57 -1.51 -12.94 7.59
CA THR A 57 -1.95 -13.78 8.70
C THR A 57 -2.81 -12.93 9.63
N ILE A 58 -4.05 -13.36 9.83
CA ILE A 58 -5.00 -12.70 10.73
C ILE A 58 -5.39 -13.73 11.79
N ASP A 59 -5.21 -13.35 13.04
CA ASP A 59 -5.65 -14.13 14.20
C ASP A 59 -6.56 -13.23 15.02
N ALA A 60 -7.86 -13.56 15.05
CA ALA A 60 -8.84 -12.81 15.81
C ALA A 60 -9.50 -13.74 16.84
N PRO A 61 -8.89 -13.93 18.03
CA PRO A 61 -9.33 -14.90 19.03
C PRO A 61 -10.54 -14.39 19.84
N TYR A 62 -11.63 -14.11 19.13
CA TYR A 62 -12.89 -13.65 19.70
C TYR A 62 -13.92 -14.78 19.76
N TRP A 63 -14.46 -15.02 20.95
CA TRP A 63 -15.47 -16.05 21.16
C TRP A 63 -16.73 -15.78 20.34
N GLY A 64 -17.21 -16.80 19.63
CA GLY A 64 -18.46 -16.78 18.85
C GLY A 64 -18.38 -16.17 17.45
N PHE A 65 -17.47 -15.22 17.18
CA PHE A 65 -17.39 -14.52 15.88
C PHE A 65 -15.99 -14.41 15.26
N GLY A 66 -14.93 -14.96 15.87
CA GLY A 66 -13.55 -14.85 15.38
C GLY A 66 -13.39 -15.17 13.89
N SER A 67 -13.93 -16.30 13.42
CA SER A 67 -13.83 -16.69 12.01
C SER A 67 -14.50 -15.71 11.04
N ARG A 68 -15.65 -15.14 11.41
CA ARG A 68 -16.33 -14.13 10.59
C ARG A 68 -15.56 -12.82 10.57
N LEU A 69 -14.94 -12.45 11.68
CA LEU A 69 -14.09 -11.26 11.78
C LEU A 69 -12.81 -11.42 10.94
N GLU A 70 -12.14 -12.57 11.03
CA GLU A 70 -10.97 -12.89 10.22
C GLU A 70 -11.29 -12.84 8.72
N GLN A 71 -12.41 -13.44 8.30
CA GLN A 71 -12.86 -13.39 6.92
C GLN A 71 -13.13 -11.95 6.43
N ALA A 72 -13.75 -11.12 7.29
CA ALA A 72 -14.03 -9.73 6.96
C ALA A 72 -12.73 -8.93 6.78
N LEU A 73 -11.76 -9.10 7.70
CA LEU A 73 -10.46 -8.44 7.62
C LEU A 73 -9.66 -8.91 6.40
N LEU A 74 -9.64 -10.21 6.10
CA LEU A 74 -8.99 -10.75 4.91
C LEU A 74 -9.59 -10.18 3.62
N ALA A 75 -10.91 -10.03 3.56
CA ALA A 75 -11.59 -9.44 2.41
C ALA A 75 -11.26 -7.94 2.26
N GLY A 76 -11.19 -7.20 3.37
CA GLY A 76 -10.75 -5.81 3.40
C GLY A 76 -9.31 -5.64 2.90
N GLU A 77 -8.37 -6.44 3.41
CA GLU A 77 -6.97 -6.44 2.97
C GLU A 77 -6.82 -6.77 1.48
N ARG A 78 -7.58 -7.74 0.98
CA ARG A 78 -7.59 -8.08 -0.45
C ARG A 78 -8.05 -6.89 -1.30
N ALA A 79 -9.13 -6.22 -0.91
CA ALA A 79 -9.62 -5.04 -1.62
C ALA A 79 -8.62 -3.88 -1.56
N LEU A 80 -8.01 -3.64 -0.40
CA LEU A 80 -6.98 -2.64 -0.19
C LEU A 80 -5.77 -2.88 -1.10
N PHE A 81 -5.26 -4.12 -1.16
CA PHE A 81 -4.15 -4.45 -2.04
C PHE A 81 -4.50 -4.31 -3.50
N LEU A 82 -5.66 -4.78 -3.94
CA LEU A 82 -6.08 -4.64 -5.33
C LEU A 82 -6.08 -3.16 -5.71
N GLU A 83 -6.79 -2.33 -4.95
CA GLU A 83 -6.91 -0.91 -5.23
C GLU A 83 -5.57 -0.16 -5.15
N SER A 84 -4.71 -0.50 -4.18
CA SER A 84 -3.37 0.10 -4.09
C SER A 84 -2.56 -0.14 -5.36
N HIS A 85 -2.57 -1.36 -5.92
CA HIS A 85 -1.83 -1.62 -7.15
C HIS A 85 -2.49 -1.01 -8.39
N ARG A 86 -3.83 -0.89 -8.40
CA ARG A 86 -4.54 -0.13 -9.44
C ARG A 86 -4.07 1.33 -9.43
N ASN A 87 -4.02 1.97 -8.27
CA ASN A 87 -3.54 3.34 -8.13
C ASN A 87 -2.06 3.47 -8.51
N CYS A 88 -1.20 2.54 -8.10
CA CYS A 88 0.19 2.51 -8.55
C CYS A 88 0.29 2.49 -10.09
N PHE A 89 -0.49 1.66 -10.78
CA PHE A 89 -0.45 1.61 -12.24
C PHE A 89 -1.12 2.84 -12.88
N GLY A 90 -2.27 3.28 -12.38
CA GLY A 90 -3.01 4.42 -12.91
C GLY A 90 -2.28 5.75 -12.78
N TRP A 91 -1.44 5.91 -11.74
CA TRP A 91 -0.61 7.08 -11.52
C TRP A 91 0.83 6.90 -11.99
N ILE A 92 1.12 5.92 -12.85
CA ILE A 92 2.48 5.65 -13.34
C ILE A 92 3.15 6.87 -13.97
N ASP A 93 2.40 7.73 -14.66
CA ASP A 93 2.96 8.94 -15.25
C ASP A 93 3.40 9.97 -14.19
N GLU A 94 2.87 9.91 -12.97
CA GLU A 94 3.22 10.82 -11.89
C GLU A 94 4.53 10.40 -11.22
N TRP A 95 4.72 9.11 -10.96
CA TRP A 95 5.88 8.63 -10.20
C TRP A 95 7.02 8.05 -11.03
N PHE A 96 6.79 7.64 -12.28
CA PHE A 96 7.84 7.03 -13.09
C PHE A 96 9.03 7.98 -13.26
N GLY A 97 10.24 7.54 -12.96
CA GLY A 97 11.44 8.38 -13.08
C GLY A 97 11.54 9.57 -12.11
N LEU A 98 10.71 9.62 -11.05
CA LEU A 98 10.96 10.54 -9.94
C LEU A 98 12.28 10.17 -9.24
N PRO A 99 13.13 11.16 -8.89
CA PRO A 99 14.33 10.90 -8.11
C PRO A 99 13.97 10.50 -6.68
N MET A 100 14.78 9.64 -6.07
CA MET A 100 14.55 9.13 -4.71
C MET A 100 14.52 10.26 -3.67
N GLU A 101 15.30 11.31 -3.87
CA GLU A 101 15.32 12.49 -3.01
C GLU A 101 13.95 13.17 -2.98
N MET A 102 13.32 13.37 -4.15
CA MET A 102 11.97 13.94 -4.25
C MET A 102 10.93 13.01 -3.62
N MET A 103 11.06 11.69 -3.79
CA MET A 103 10.14 10.74 -3.13
C MET A 103 10.19 10.87 -1.61
N ARG A 104 11.39 11.02 -1.02
CA ARG A 104 11.55 11.24 0.43
C ARG A 104 10.98 12.57 0.91
N GLU A 105 11.09 13.62 0.10
CA GLU A 105 10.47 14.92 0.41
C GLU A 105 8.94 14.83 0.40
N LEU A 106 8.36 14.17 -0.60
CA LEU A 106 6.93 13.92 -0.70
C LEU A 106 6.40 13.05 0.45
N GLU A 107 7.15 12.03 0.88
CA GLU A 107 6.84 11.20 2.04
C GLU A 107 6.78 12.06 3.32
N LYS A 108 7.80 12.90 3.54
CA LYS A 108 7.85 13.82 4.70
C LYS A 108 6.71 14.82 4.70
N GLU A 109 6.37 15.41 3.55
CA GLU A 109 5.23 16.31 3.42
C GLU A 109 3.91 15.59 3.72
N SER A 110 3.74 14.40 3.14
CA SER A 110 2.57 13.55 3.35
C SER A 110 2.39 13.23 4.83
N ASP A 111 3.43 12.75 5.51
CA ASP A 111 3.41 12.44 6.95
C ASP A 111 3.05 13.65 7.81
N SER A 112 3.64 14.81 7.52
CA SER A 112 3.32 16.07 8.22
C SER A 112 1.84 16.44 8.05
N SER A 113 1.35 16.36 6.81
CA SER A 113 -0.05 16.67 6.48
C SER A 113 -1.03 15.70 7.15
N LEU A 114 -0.69 14.41 7.21
CA LEU A 114 -1.48 13.36 7.84
C LEU A 114 -1.51 13.52 9.36
N ASN A 115 -0.36 13.77 9.98
CA ASN A 115 -0.28 14.03 11.42
C ASN A 115 -1.12 15.24 11.83
N LYS A 116 -1.10 16.32 11.04
CA LYS A 116 -1.94 17.50 11.25
C LYS A 116 -3.44 17.16 11.15
N LYS A 117 -3.85 16.40 10.14
CA LYS A 117 -5.25 15.97 9.96
C LYS A 117 -5.73 15.06 11.09
N LEU A 118 -4.84 14.21 11.61
CA LEU A 118 -5.14 13.25 12.68
C LEU A 118 -4.97 13.84 14.09
N GLY A 119 -4.54 15.09 14.21
CA GLY A 119 -4.33 15.77 15.51
C GLY A 119 -3.16 15.22 16.33
N ARG A 120 -2.17 14.58 15.68
CA ARG A 120 -0.96 14.06 16.33
C ARG A 120 0.12 15.14 16.36
N THR A 121 0.39 15.73 17.54
CA THR A 121 1.54 16.63 17.74
C THR A 121 2.82 15.79 17.84
N SER A 122 3.87 16.15 17.09
CA SER A 122 5.16 15.46 17.08
C SER A 122 5.80 15.41 18.47
N VAL A 123 6.04 14.21 19.00
CA VAL A 123 7.05 14.01 20.05
C VAL A 123 8.40 14.21 19.37
N VAL A 124 9.11 15.27 19.73
CA VAL A 124 10.48 15.50 19.29
C VAL A 124 11.36 14.51 20.05
N GLU A 125 11.98 13.56 19.34
CA GLU A 125 13.07 12.76 19.90
C GLU A 125 14.29 13.68 20.04
N ASN A 126 14.57 14.11 21.26
CA ASN A 126 15.88 14.64 21.61
C ASN A 126 16.80 13.46 21.91
N GLU A 127 17.71 13.17 21.00
CA GLU A 127 18.93 12.42 21.32
C GLU A 127 19.76 13.27 22.30
N GLU A 128 19.74 12.92 23.59
CA GLU A 128 20.79 13.30 24.53
C GLU A 128 21.47 12.04 25.04
N GLU A 129 22.55 11.70 24.35
CA GLU A 129 23.63 10.85 24.84
C GLU A 129 24.15 11.44 26.17
N SER A 130 23.96 10.70 27.26
CA SER A 130 24.67 10.95 28.52
C SER A 130 25.37 9.67 28.96
N GLU A 131 26.69 9.68 28.80
CA GLU A 131 27.60 8.73 29.42
C GLU A 131 27.46 8.80 30.96
N ASP A 132 27.04 7.72 31.61
CA ASP A 132 27.41 7.46 33.01
C ASP A 132 27.81 5.98 33.15
N ILE A 133 29.12 5.73 32.97
CA ILE A 133 29.75 4.47 33.33
C ILE A 133 29.72 4.36 34.86
N ARG A 134 28.68 3.74 35.42
CA ARG A 134 28.73 3.21 36.78
C ARG A 134 29.10 1.73 36.74
N THR A 135 30.35 1.49 37.13
CA THR A 135 30.96 0.21 37.50
C THR A 135 29.99 -0.73 38.22
N VAL A 136 29.86 -1.96 37.71
CA VAL A 136 29.15 -3.07 38.34
C VAL A 136 30.08 -3.74 39.35
N PRO A 137 29.71 -3.94 40.62
CA PRO A 137 30.44 -4.87 41.48
C PRO A 137 29.94 -6.30 41.24
N THR A 138 30.90 -7.20 41.05
CA THR A 138 30.71 -8.64 40.86
C THR A 138 30.16 -9.31 42.13
N CYS A 139 29.17 -10.18 41.96
CA CYS A 139 29.02 -11.43 42.69
C CYS A 139 28.45 -12.47 41.72
#